data_AF-A0A1G7CXI4-F1
#
_entry.id   AF-A0A1G7CXI4-F1
#
_cell.length_a   1.000
_cell.length_b   1.000
_cell.length_c   1.000
_cell.angle_alpha   90.00
_cell.angle_beta   90.00
_cell.angle_gamma   90.00
#
_symmetry.space_group_name_H-M   'P 1'
#
loop_
_entity.id
_entity.type
_entity.pdbx_description
1 polymer ?
#
loop_
_entity_poly.entity_id
_entity_poly.type
_entity_poly.pdbx_seq_one_letter_code
_entity_poly.pdbx_strand_id
1 'polypeptide(L)' 'MSRNFLFLLIGVLAVVAAGTGYLYYQERQSGVDIKINEHGVTIDGN' A
#
# COMPACT_ATOMS: atom_id res chain seq x y z
N MET A 1 14.77 22.60 -17.16
CA MET A 1 14.57 21.19 -16.76
C MET A 1 14.45 20.34 -18.02
N SER A 2 15.20 19.24 -18.11
CA SER A 2 15.07 18.30 -19.21
C SER A 2 13.76 17.51 -19.08
N ARG A 3 13.12 17.18 -20.21
CA ARG A 3 11.93 16.31 -20.22
C ARG A 3 12.19 14.97 -19.51
N ASN A 4 13.41 14.46 -19.60
CA ASN A 4 13.83 13.25 -18.89
C ASN A 4 13.80 13.40 -17.36
N PHE A 5 14.21 14.55 -16.83
CA PHE A 5 14.13 14.81 -15.39
C PHE A 5 12.67 14.82 -14.91
N LEU A 6 11.78 15.41 -15.71
CA LEU A 6 10.34 15.43 -15.41
C LEU A 6 9.76 14.01 -15.36
N PHE A 7 10.08 13.15 -16.33
CA PHE A 7 9.60 11.76 -16.33
C PHE A 7 10.18 10.94 -15.17
N LEU A 8 11.44 11.14 -14.81
CA LEU A 8 12.04 10.52 -13.63
C LEU A 8 11.31 10.91 -12.35
N LEU A 9 11.05 12.22 -12.17
CA LEU A 9 10.34 12.73 -11.01
C LEU A 9 8.93 12.15 -10.91
N ILE A 10 8.19 12.10 -12.03
CA ILE A 10 6.85 11.51 -12.08
C ILE A 10 6.89 10.02 -11.75
N GLY A 11 7.86 9.28 -12.29
CA GLY A 11 8.02 7.85 -12.00
C GLY A 11 8.27 7.59 -10.51
N VAL A 12 9.15 8.37 -9.89
CA VAL A 12 9.40 8.28 -8.44
C VAL A 12 8.14 8.59 -7.64
N LEU A 13 7.42 9.66 -7.98
CA LEU A 13 6.18 10.04 -7.30
C LEU A 13 5.10 8.96 -7.41
N ALA A 14 4.98 8.33 -8.58
CA ALA A 14 4.02 7.24 -8.79
C ALA A 14 4.33 6.03 -7.90
N VAL A 15 5.60 5.63 -7.79
CA VAL A 15 6.02 4.51 -6.92
C VAL A 15 5.78 4.85 -5.45
N VAL A 16 6.11 6.06 -5.02
CA VAL A 16 5.88 6.50 -3.64
C VAL A 16 4.39 6.49 -3.32
N ALA A 17 3.55 7.05 -4.20
CA ALA A 17 2.10 7.09 -4.00
C ALA A 17 1.47 5.68 -3.97
N ALA A 18 1.91 4.77 -4.85
CA ALA A 18 1.45 3.39 -4.84
C ALA A 18 1.88 2.64 -3.56
N GLY A 19 3.13 2.80 -3.14
CA GLY A 19 3.66 2.16 -1.93
C GLY A 19 2.97 2.67 -0.65
N THR A 20 2.90 3.99 -0.49
CA THR A 20 2.21 4.59 0.67
C THR A 20 0.71 4.33 0.65
N GLY A 21 0.06 4.38 -0.52
CA GLY A 21 -1.35 4.02 -0.65
C GLY A 21 -1.63 2.56 -0.28
N TYR A 22 -0.76 1.63 -0.69
CA TYR A 22 -0.86 0.22 -0.32
C TYR A 22 -0.71 0.00 1.18
N LEU A 23 0.35 0.58 1.79
CA LEU A 23 0.56 0.49 3.23
C LEU A 23 -0.59 1.11 4.00
N TYR A 24 -1.07 2.29 3.61
CA TYR A 24 -2.18 2.96 4.26
C TYR A 24 -3.50 2.16 4.15
N TYR A 25 -3.72 1.51 3.02
CA TYR A 25 -4.88 0.63 2.82
C TYR A 25 -4.78 -0.63 3.68
N GLN A 26 -3.59 -1.23 3.74
CA GLN A 26 -3.30 -2.39 4.59
C GLN A 26 -3.46 -2.06 6.08
N GLU A 27 -2.99 -0.90 6.51
CA GLU A 27 -3.06 -0.44 7.89
C GLU A 27 -4.50 -0.11 8.31
N ARG A 28 -5.33 0.42 7.39
CA ARG A 28 -6.78 0.56 7.61
C ARG A 28 -7.50 -0.78 7.64
N GLN A 29 -7.07 -1.76 6.84
CA GLN A 29 -7.55 -3.14 6.97
C GLN A 29 -7.07 -3.80 8.27
N SER A 30 -5.96 -3.37 8.87
CA SER A 30 -5.47 -3.87 10.16
C SER A 30 -6.32 -3.43 11.37
N GLY A 31 -7.35 -2.59 11.17
CA GLY A 31 -8.45 -2.47 12.12
C GLY A 31 -9.30 -3.74 12.22
N VAL A 32 -9.17 -4.64 11.24
CA VAL A 32 -9.56 -6.05 11.28
C VAL A 32 -8.29 -6.85 11.60
N ASP A 33 -8.30 -7.63 12.67
CA ASP A 33 -7.18 -8.50 13.08
C ASP A 33 -7.05 -9.65 12.06
N ILE A 34 -6.27 -9.45 10.99
CA ILE A 34 -6.02 -10.50 9.98
C ILE A 34 -5.00 -11.49 10.56
N LYS A 35 -5.50 -12.45 11.33
CA LYS A 35 -4.72 -13.60 11.80
C LYS A 35 -4.61 -14.63 10.68
N ILE A 36 -3.44 -14.69 10.04
CA ILE A 36 -3.09 -15.76 9.10
C ILE A 36 -2.59 -16.95 9.94
N ASN A 37 -3.50 -17.83 10.35
CA ASN A 37 -3.18 -19.11 10.98
C ASN A 37 -3.24 -20.25 9.94
N GLU A 38 -2.73 -21.43 10.30
CA GLU A 38 -2.72 -22.67 9.50
C GLU A 38 -4.13 -23.12 8.99
N HIS A 39 -5.20 -22.47 9.47
CA HIS A 39 -6.59 -22.75 9.10
C HIS A 39 -7.24 -21.73 8.13
N GLY A 40 -6.49 -20.74 7.62
CA GLY A 40 -6.98 -19.77 6.63
C GLY A 40 -7.29 -18.37 7.19
N VAL A 41 -7.68 -17.46 6.29
CA VAL A 41 -7.89 -16.02 6.59
C VAL A 41 -9.22 -15.82 7.30
N THR A 42 -9.18 -15.47 8.59
CA THR A 42 -10.39 -15.10 9.36
C THR A 42 -10.41 -13.57 9.53
N ILE A 43 -11.50 -12.94 9.10
CA ILE A 43 -11.75 -11.49 9.21
C ILE A 43 -12.75 -11.32 10.36
N ASP A 44 -12.29 -10.84 11.51
CA ASP A 44 -13.15 -10.49 12.65
C ASP A 44 -13.27 -8.97 12.74
N GLY A 45 -14.50 -8.47 12.62
CA GLY A 45 -14.83 -7.05 12.58
C GLY A 45 -15.81 -6.71 13.70
N ASN A 46 -15.47 -5.68 14.49
CA ASN A 46 -16.28 -5.19 15.62
C ASN A 46 -17.61 -4.58 15.19
#